data_AF-A0A3B0VCB6-F1
#
_entry.id   AF-A0A3B0VCB6-F1
#
_cell.length_a   1.000
_cell.length_b   1.000
_cell.length_c   1.000
_cell.angle_alpha   90.00
_cell.angle_beta   90.00
_cell.angle_gamma   90.00
#
_symmetry.space_group_name_H-M   'P 1'
#
loop_
_entity.id
_entity.type
_entity.pdbx_description
1 polymer ?
#
loop_
_entity_poly.entity_id
_entity_poly.type
_entity_poly.pdbx_seq_one_letter_code
_entity_poly.pdbx_strand_id
1 'polypeptide(L)'
;LYYAGPALGLVDIRFVPFGQLLTLIICAAGAGYLSSCFTKERIIAALLVLLIPCIIFWADGHKGSIPSWAKWNYSGFQKKAAWPLFKEINQTLAGNLNQPRVAVENSPQNNIFGSSRAFESLPLFAGRATLEGLYMQASPNAPFVFYIQSLISKSASRPFPQYHYDAMNFNRARPRLIIFNVRDLLLRSKKAKKAVRQARGYQLYKTIGPYELWRLTGNPGKYAVPLNIQPLVYKGNNVKEAAFQWFTNDHDLNIPIIFPQPGQKLPADAIPIISLKGPLPRRPLNMPPCEISEKIRPQGLDITTTCLERPVLIKVSYHPNWQVRGADTIYQVTPAFMLIYPRTGHITMDYKNGKFDYWGEILSGLGIFILIINLPFAVISRWRLRLLSRIRRLTSYGDFMTGKLPCRRTIVIAVIGLLIIGTAVTSFQLKKILQKNPQRLFNAAIRDKDTRRYAAARQNFALVIKALPQSDMARNARYYIAACYYLQGLDSKAAAAFNKIIESDPHSPWRASAYYHLGILSIRNHDLNSGRRYLNMVLKKFPNGKMADYAKDKLRSL
;
A
#
# COMPACT_ATOMS: atom_id res chain seq x y z
N LEU A 1 -14.79 -5.92 14.89
CA LEU A 1 -13.32 -5.83 14.67
C LEU A 1 -12.96 -5.66 13.19
N TYR A 2 -13.22 -6.63 12.31
CA TYR A 2 -12.88 -6.56 10.87
C TYR A 2 -13.32 -5.25 10.17
N TYR A 3 -14.59 -4.88 10.30
CA TYR A 3 -15.14 -3.65 9.69
C TYR A 3 -14.69 -2.34 10.35
N ALA A 4 -14.23 -2.40 11.61
CA ALA A 4 -13.78 -1.23 12.36
C ALA A 4 -12.28 -0.98 12.18
N GLY A 5 -11.49 -2.00 11.82
CA GLY A 5 -10.05 -1.93 11.65
C GLY A 5 -9.59 -0.74 10.82
N PRO A 6 -10.11 -0.51 9.61
CA PRO A 6 -9.73 0.63 8.78
C PRO A 6 -9.99 1.99 9.44
N ALA A 7 -11.08 2.12 10.21
CA ALA A 7 -11.40 3.35 10.93
C ALA A 7 -10.44 3.61 12.12
N LEU A 8 -9.82 2.55 12.66
CA LEU A 8 -8.80 2.59 13.70
C LEU A 8 -7.38 2.67 13.13
N GLY A 9 -7.21 2.83 11.81
CA GLY A 9 -5.91 2.82 11.14
C GLY A 9 -5.28 1.42 11.00
N LEU A 10 -6.01 0.36 11.35
CA LEU A 10 -5.59 -1.03 11.15
C LEU A 10 -5.96 -1.49 9.75
N VAL A 11 -4.98 -1.54 8.87
CA VAL A 11 -5.17 -1.86 7.44
C VAL A 11 -4.77 -3.31 7.15
N ASP A 12 -5.27 -4.27 7.92
CA ASP A 12 -5.19 -5.69 7.56
C ASP A 12 -6.10 -6.55 8.45
N ILE A 13 -6.54 -7.71 7.95
CA ILE A 13 -7.23 -8.75 8.74
C ILE A 13 -6.27 -9.49 9.68
N ARG A 14 -4.95 -9.25 9.58
CA ARG A 14 -3.93 -9.98 10.36
C ARG A 14 -4.08 -9.87 11.88
N PHE A 15 -4.78 -8.86 12.41
CA PHE A 15 -5.08 -8.78 13.84
C PHE A 15 -6.29 -9.66 14.24
N VAL A 16 -7.13 -10.06 13.29
CA VAL A 16 -8.36 -10.82 13.54
C VAL A 16 -8.08 -12.19 14.16
N PRO A 17 -7.07 -12.97 13.74
CA PRO A 17 -6.72 -14.21 14.44
C PRO A 17 -6.39 -14.00 15.92
N PHE A 18 -5.63 -12.95 16.27
CA PHE A 18 -5.32 -12.63 17.66
C PHE A 18 -6.56 -12.17 18.43
N GLY A 19 -7.40 -11.33 17.82
CA GLY A 19 -8.67 -10.91 18.41
C GLY A 19 -9.65 -12.07 18.59
N GLN A 20 -9.68 -13.02 17.65
CA GLN A 20 -10.48 -14.23 17.71
C GLN A 20 -9.97 -15.16 18.81
N LEU A 21 -8.65 -15.37 18.90
CA LEU A 21 -8.04 -16.17 19.96
C LEU A 21 -8.33 -15.57 21.34
N LEU A 22 -8.15 -14.26 21.50
CA LEU A 22 -8.48 -13.56 22.74
C LEU A 22 -9.96 -13.70 23.09
N THR A 23 -10.84 -13.56 22.10
CA THR A 23 -12.28 -13.73 22.27
C THR A 23 -12.61 -15.17 22.69
N LEU A 24 -11.99 -16.18 22.07
CA LEU A 24 -12.16 -17.58 22.45
C LEU A 24 -11.69 -17.84 23.88
N ILE A 25 -10.57 -17.26 24.29
CA ILE A 25 -10.06 -17.36 25.68
C ILE A 25 -11.04 -16.71 26.66
N ILE A 26 -11.54 -15.51 26.34
CA ILE A 26 -12.54 -14.81 27.16
C ILE A 26 -13.84 -15.62 27.24
N CYS A 27 -14.31 -16.17 26.12
CA CYS A 27 -15.49 -17.02 26.08
C CYS A 27 -15.29 -18.30 26.87
N ALA A 28 -14.13 -18.95 26.78
CA ALA A 28 -13.81 -20.15 27.55
C ALA A 28 -13.75 -19.85 29.06
N ALA A 29 -13.09 -18.74 29.45
CA ALA A 29 -13.05 -18.29 30.83
C ALA A 29 -14.45 -17.93 31.36
N GLY A 30 -15.24 -17.21 30.56
CA GLY A 30 -16.61 -16.85 30.88
C GLY A 30 -17.54 -18.06 30.97
N ALA A 31 -17.40 -19.03 30.07
CA ALA A 31 -18.13 -20.30 30.11
C ALA A 31 -17.74 -21.13 31.33
N GLY A 32 -16.44 -21.16 31.68
CA GLY A 32 -15.95 -21.77 32.92
C GLY A 32 -16.57 -21.12 34.16
N TYR A 33 -16.56 -19.79 34.23
CA TYR A 33 -17.21 -19.06 35.32
C TYR A 33 -18.72 -19.32 35.38
N LEU A 34 -19.44 -19.24 34.26
CA LEU A 34 -20.85 -19.57 34.21
C LEU A 34 -21.11 -21.03 34.60
N SER A 35 -20.23 -21.96 34.24
CA SER A 35 -20.39 -23.36 34.62
C SER A 35 -20.28 -23.57 36.14
N SER A 36 -19.38 -22.84 36.81
CA SER A 36 -19.26 -22.85 38.27
C SER A 36 -20.47 -22.27 39.01
N CYS A 37 -21.34 -21.53 38.32
CA CYS A 37 -22.57 -20.98 38.86
C CYS A 37 -23.74 -21.96 38.90
N PHE A 38 -23.64 -23.12 38.22
CA PHE A 38 -24.70 -24.12 38.16
C PHE A 38 -24.29 -25.37 38.95
N THR A 39 -25.13 -25.80 39.88
CA THR A 39 -24.88 -26.95 40.77
C THR A 39 -24.87 -28.31 40.06
N LYS A 40 -25.15 -28.37 38.76
CA LYS A 40 -25.19 -29.60 37.95
C LYS A 40 -23.99 -29.69 37.01
N GLU A 41 -22.79 -29.71 37.59
CA GLU A 41 -21.51 -29.84 36.88
C GLU A 41 -21.51 -31.02 35.88
N ARG A 42 -22.17 -32.13 36.24
CA ARG A 42 -22.31 -33.31 35.37
C ARG A 42 -23.09 -33.06 34.09
N ILE A 43 -24.11 -32.19 34.11
CA ILE A 43 -24.90 -31.86 32.91
C ILE A 43 -24.10 -30.97 31.97
N ILE A 44 -23.36 -29.99 32.52
CA ILE A 44 -22.51 -29.11 31.71
C ILE A 44 -21.33 -29.88 31.12
N ALA A 45 -20.69 -30.75 31.91
CA ALA A 45 -19.66 -31.66 31.41
C ALA A 45 -20.20 -32.58 30.31
N ALA A 46 -21.39 -33.17 30.49
CA ALA A 46 -22.03 -33.99 29.46
C ALA A 46 -22.34 -33.19 28.18
N LEU A 47 -22.83 -31.96 28.30
CA LEU A 47 -23.07 -31.08 27.16
C LEU A 47 -21.76 -30.74 26.43
N LEU A 48 -20.67 -30.46 27.14
CA LEU A 48 -19.36 -30.19 26.52
C LEU A 48 -18.78 -31.43 25.83
N VAL A 49 -18.93 -32.61 26.43
CA VAL A 49 -18.51 -33.89 25.85
C VAL A 49 -19.28 -34.21 24.56
N LEU A 50 -20.53 -33.77 24.42
CA LEU A 50 -21.30 -33.89 23.18
C LEU A 50 -21.01 -32.76 22.18
N LEU A 51 -20.87 -31.53 22.67
CA LEU A 51 -20.68 -30.34 21.83
C LEU A 51 -19.31 -30.34 21.15
N ILE A 52 -18.25 -30.75 21.84
CA ILE A 52 -16.88 -30.74 21.28
C ILE A 52 -16.77 -31.67 20.05
N PRO A 53 -17.17 -32.95 20.09
CA PRO A 53 -17.21 -33.80 18.91
C PRO A 53 -18.10 -33.24 17.81
N CYS A 54 -19.27 -32.69 18.14
CA CYS A 54 -20.15 -32.06 17.16
C CYS A 54 -19.48 -30.87 16.47
N ILE A 55 -18.76 -30.02 17.21
CA ILE A 55 -17.99 -28.90 16.66
C ILE A 55 -16.83 -29.41 15.79
N ILE A 56 -16.11 -30.44 16.24
CA ILE A 56 -15.00 -31.03 15.47
C ILE A 56 -15.54 -31.63 14.17
N PHE A 57 -16.62 -32.41 14.23
CA PHE A 57 -17.26 -33.02 13.06
C PHE A 57 -17.79 -31.96 12.10
N TRP A 58 -18.46 -30.92 12.63
CA TRP A 58 -18.90 -29.79 11.83
C TRP A 58 -17.71 -29.07 11.16
N ALA A 59 -16.67 -28.74 11.93
CA ALA A 59 -15.47 -28.10 11.41
C ALA A 59 -14.76 -28.97 10.36
N ASP A 60 -14.77 -30.30 10.55
CA ASP A 60 -14.19 -31.27 9.63
C ASP A 60 -14.88 -31.24 8.28
N GLY A 61 -16.22 -31.26 8.28
CA GLY A 61 -17.04 -31.10 7.08
C GLY A 61 -16.92 -29.73 6.39
N HIS A 62 -16.37 -28.72 7.06
CA HIS A 62 -16.26 -27.34 6.56
C HIS A 62 -14.80 -26.88 6.31
N LYS A 63 -13.81 -27.78 6.29
CA LYS A 63 -12.39 -27.40 6.05
C LYS A 63 -12.13 -26.81 4.66
N GLY A 64 -12.95 -27.13 3.65
CA GLY A 64 -12.77 -26.67 2.28
C GLY A 64 -11.33 -26.88 1.77
N SER A 65 -10.73 -25.85 1.18
CA SER A 65 -9.36 -25.89 0.64
C SER A 65 -8.24 -25.66 1.68
N ILE A 66 -8.56 -25.57 2.98
CA ILE A 66 -7.57 -25.23 4.02
C ILE A 66 -6.42 -26.26 4.08
N PRO A 67 -6.65 -27.60 4.08
CA PRO A 67 -5.55 -28.55 4.20
C PRO A 67 -4.58 -28.50 3.03
N SER A 68 -5.10 -28.39 1.80
CA SER A 68 -4.27 -28.26 0.59
C SER A 68 -3.54 -26.93 0.55
N TRP A 69 -4.21 -25.83 0.94
CA TRP A 69 -3.59 -24.51 1.08
C TRP A 69 -2.47 -24.53 2.13
N ALA A 70 -2.69 -25.15 3.30
CA ALA A 70 -1.68 -25.24 4.35
C ALA A 70 -0.48 -26.08 3.87
N LYS A 71 -0.73 -27.27 3.32
CA LYS A 71 0.34 -28.09 2.73
C LYS A 71 1.12 -27.31 1.66
N TRP A 72 0.44 -26.55 0.81
CA TRP A 72 1.08 -25.71 -0.19
C TRP A 72 1.95 -24.61 0.43
N ASN A 73 1.44 -23.83 1.37
CA ASN A 73 2.19 -22.69 1.89
C ASN A 73 3.30 -23.09 2.86
N TYR A 74 3.14 -24.19 3.58
CA TYR A 74 4.08 -24.65 4.62
C TYR A 74 5.06 -25.75 4.17
N SER A 75 4.96 -26.29 2.94
CA SER A 75 5.93 -27.30 2.45
C SER A 75 7.35 -26.77 2.23
N GLY A 76 7.52 -25.43 2.18
CA GLY A 76 8.77 -24.78 1.80
C GLY A 76 9.01 -24.68 0.29
N PHE A 77 9.95 -23.83 -0.10
CA PHE A 77 10.35 -23.57 -1.50
C PHE A 77 11.02 -24.80 -2.14
N GLN A 78 11.84 -25.51 -1.38
CA GLN A 78 12.65 -26.64 -1.86
C GLN A 78 11.81 -27.86 -2.24
N LYS A 79 10.62 -28.02 -1.63
CA LYS A 79 9.68 -29.09 -2.00
C LYS A 79 8.86 -28.77 -3.25
N LYS A 80 8.99 -27.56 -3.83
CA LYS A 80 8.28 -27.19 -5.05
C LYS A 80 8.99 -27.80 -6.25
N ALA A 81 8.24 -28.34 -7.20
CA ALA A 81 8.79 -28.83 -8.47
C ALA A 81 9.59 -27.74 -9.22
N ALA A 82 9.20 -26.48 -9.07
CA ALA A 82 9.89 -25.33 -9.66
C ALA A 82 11.13 -24.85 -8.88
N TRP A 83 11.57 -25.58 -7.83
CA TRP A 83 12.74 -25.20 -7.04
C TRP A 83 14.03 -25.04 -7.87
N PRO A 84 14.40 -25.95 -8.79
CA PRO A 84 15.61 -25.78 -9.60
C PRO A 84 15.58 -24.50 -10.42
N LEU A 85 14.43 -24.18 -11.03
CA LEU A 85 14.21 -22.94 -11.77
C LEU A 85 14.34 -21.70 -10.87
N PHE A 86 13.73 -21.73 -9.68
CA PHE A 86 13.83 -20.63 -8.73
C PHE A 86 15.28 -20.41 -8.30
N LYS A 87 16.01 -21.50 -7.99
CA LYS A 87 17.41 -21.47 -7.60
C LYS A 87 18.28 -20.85 -8.71
N GLU A 88 18.11 -21.28 -9.95
CA GLU A 88 18.88 -20.76 -11.10
C GLU A 88 18.64 -19.26 -11.33
N ILE A 89 17.38 -18.81 -11.23
CA ILE A 89 17.04 -17.38 -11.34
C ILE A 89 17.73 -16.57 -10.23
N ASN A 90 17.66 -17.04 -8.98
CA ASN A 90 18.28 -16.35 -7.85
C ASN A 90 19.82 -16.32 -7.96
N GLN A 91 20.45 -17.42 -8.38
CA GLN A 91 21.88 -17.48 -8.64
C GLN A 91 22.31 -16.52 -9.75
N THR A 92 21.51 -16.41 -10.82
CA THR A 92 21.77 -15.44 -11.89
C THR A 92 21.64 -13.99 -11.39
N LEU A 93 20.71 -13.73 -10.46
CA LEU A 93 20.48 -12.41 -9.87
C LEU A 93 21.38 -12.11 -8.67
N ALA A 94 22.29 -13.02 -8.31
CA ALA A 94 23.11 -12.92 -7.12
C ALA A 94 23.89 -11.60 -7.04
N GLY A 95 23.99 -11.05 -5.84
CA GLY A 95 24.63 -9.75 -5.59
C GLY A 95 24.63 -9.40 -4.12
N ASN A 96 24.56 -8.09 -3.83
CA ASN A 96 24.51 -7.57 -2.48
C ASN A 96 23.64 -6.29 -2.42
N LEU A 97 23.46 -5.71 -1.23
CA LEU A 97 22.65 -4.51 -1.01
C LEU A 97 23.18 -3.24 -1.70
N ASN A 98 24.49 -3.19 -2.00
CA ASN A 98 25.11 -2.04 -2.68
C ASN A 98 24.83 -2.04 -4.19
N GLN A 99 24.38 -3.17 -4.74
CA GLN A 99 24.01 -3.23 -6.14
C GLN A 99 22.62 -2.61 -6.38
N PRO A 100 22.36 -2.14 -7.62
CA PRO A 100 21.03 -1.67 -8.01
C PRO A 100 19.97 -2.74 -7.79
N ARG A 101 18.74 -2.32 -7.51
CA ARG A 101 17.61 -3.21 -7.24
C ARG A 101 17.21 -4.03 -8.47
N VAL A 102 16.50 -5.12 -8.22
CA VAL A 102 15.78 -5.91 -9.22
C VAL A 102 14.29 -5.60 -9.14
N ALA A 103 13.63 -5.35 -10.28
CA ALA A 103 12.18 -5.28 -10.36
C ALA A 103 11.62 -6.57 -10.95
N VAL A 104 10.59 -7.14 -10.37
CA VAL A 104 9.98 -8.38 -10.85
C VAL A 104 8.57 -8.11 -11.32
N GLU A 105 8.20 -8.64 -12.49
CA GLU A 105 6.83 -8.60 -12.96
C GLU A 105 5.91 -9.34 -11.98
N ASN A 106 4.92 -8.63 -11.44
CA ASN A 106 3.83 -9.27 -10.71
C ASN A 106 3.00 -10.14 -11.67
N SER A 107 2.94 -11.42 -11.35
CA SER A 107 2.37 -12.44 -12.22
C SER A 107 1.83 -13.59 -11.37
N PRO A 108 0.53 -13.93 -11.46
CA PRO A 108 -0.03 -15.09 -10.77
C PRO A 108 0.71 -16.40 -11.08
N GLN A 109 1.32 -16.49 -12.27
CA GLN A 109 2.13 -17.63 -12.70
C GLN A 109 3.40 -17.83 -11.84
N ASN A 110 3.83 -16.83 -11.06
CA ASN A 110 4.91 -17.01 -10.09
C ASN A 110 4.51 -17.92 -8.93
N ASN A 111 3.21 -18.19 -8.75
CA ASN A 111 2.73 -19.06 -7.67
C ASN A 111 3.36 -20.45 -7.70
N ILE A 112 3.86 -20.93 -8.84
CA ILE A 112 4.58 -22.21 -8.96
C ILE A 112 5.74 -22.38 -7.96
N PHE A 113 6.30 -21.26 -7.47
CA PHE A 113 7.35 -21.25 -6.45
C PHE A 113 6.84 -21.34 -5.01
N GLY A 114 5.53 -21.51 -4.81
CA GLY A 114 4.85 -21.51 -3.52
C GLY A 114 4.07 -20.22 -3.24
N SER A 115 4.43 -19.11 -3.88
CA SER A 115 3.72 -17.83 -3.78
C SER A 115 3.95 -16.99 -5.02
N SER A 116 2.94 -16.25 -5.47
CA SER A 116 3.09 -15.26 -6.54
C SER A 116 4.10 -14.15 -6.21
N ARG A 117 4.41 -13.99 -4.92
CA ARG A 117 5.34 -13.01 -4.33
C ARG A 117 6.71 -13.58 -4.01
N ALA A 118 7.05 -14.77 -4.54
CA ALA A 118 8.30 -15.48 -4.24
C ALA A 118 9.55 -14.59 -4.32
N PHE A 119 9.64 -13.71 -5.31
CA PHE A 119 10.82 -12.85 -5.52
C PHE A 119 10.89 -11.61 -4.61
N GLU A 120 9.93 -11.43 -3.69
CA GLU A 120 10.14 -10.48 -2.57
C GLU A 120 11.24 -10.96 -1.62
N SER A 121 11.60 -12.24 -1.68
CA SER A 121 12.67 -12.87 -0.91
C SER A 121 14.04 -12.83 -1.60
N LEU A 122 14.21 -12.06 -2.70
CA LEU A 122 15.52 -11.86 -3.34
C LEU A 122 16.64 -11.46 -2.36
N PRO A 123 16.42 -10.61 -1.34
CA PRO A 123 17.47 -10.32 -0.35
C PRO A 123 17.98 -11.56 0.38
N LEU A 124 17.13 -12.57 0.59
CA LEU A 124 17.49 -13.83 1.24
C LEU A 124 18.19 -14.80 0.27
N PHE A 125 17.63 -15.01 -0.92
CA PHE A 125 18.11 -16.05 -1.84
C PHE A 125 19.19 -15.60 -2.83
N ALA A 126 19.25 -14.30 -3.15
CA ALA A 126 20.21 -13.71 -4.08
C ALA A 126 21.11 -12.66 -3.43
N GLY A 127 20.87 -12.28 -2.16
CA GLY A 127 21.60 -11.21 -1.48
C GLY A 127 21.28 -9.80 -1.99
N ARG A 128 20.40 -9.66 -2.98
CA ARG A 128 20.18 -8.42 -3.74
C ARG A 128 18.80 -7.82 -3.45
N ALA A 129 18.74 -6.49 -3.38
CA ALA A 129 17.51 -5.78 -3.09
C ALA A 129 16.47 -5.87 -4.23
N THR A 130 15.19 -5.92 -3.85
CA THR A 130 14.03 -5.84 -4.75
C THR A 130 13.21 -4.58 -4.48
N LEU A 131 12.20 -4.29 -5.30
CA LEU A 131 11.27 -3.18 -5.07
C LEU A 131 10.14 -3.51 -4.09
N GLU A 132 9.58 -4.71 -4.20
CA GLU A 132 8.38 -5.11 -3.48
C GLU A 132 8.71 -5.77 -2.14
N GLY A 133 7.78 -5.66 -1.18
CA GLY A 133 7.92 -6.32 0.11
C GLY A 133 6.57 -6.56 0.80
N LEU A 134 6.57 -7.53 1.71
CA LEU A 134 5.36 -8.00 2.41
C LEU A 134 4.68 -6.91 3.22
N TYR A 135 5.46 -6.09 3.92
CA TYR A 135 5.01 -5.02 4.80
C TYR A 135 4.77 -3.70 4.06
N MET A 136 4.09 -3.77 2.92
CA MET A 136 3.81 -2.62 2.07
C MET A 136 3.07 -1.48 2.79
N GLN A 137 2.25 -1.76 3.81
CA GLN A 137 1.52 -0.73 4.54
C GLN A 137 2.43 0.15 5.42
N ALA A 138 3.62 -0.35 5.81
CA ALA A 138 4.55 0.37 6.68
C ALA A 138 5.53 1.25 5.90
N SER A 139 5.73 0.99 4.60
CA SER A 139 6.68 1.74 3.78
C SER A 139 5.99 2.94 3.11
N PRO A 140 6.50 4.18 3.30
CA PRO A 140 5.94 5.34 2.61
C PRO A 140 6.16 5.27 1.08
N ASN A 141 7.10 4.42 0.62
CA ASN A 141 7.37 4.24 -0.80
C ASN A 141 6.46 3.23 -1.51
N ALA A 142 5.65 2.47 -0.78
CA ALA A 142 4.86 1.41 -1.36
C ALA A 142 3.90 1.88 -2.48
N PRO A 143 3.15 3.00 -2.35
CA PRO A 143 2.27 3.47 -3.42
C PRO A 143 2.98 3.65 -4.77
N PHE A 144 4.21 4.15 -4.75
CA PHE A 144 5.01 4.38 -5.96
C PHE A 144 5.54 3.07 -6.55
N VAL A 145 5.94 2.12 -5.72
CA VAL A 145 6.33 0.77 -6.15
C VAL A 145 5.17 0.08 -6.86
N PHE A 146 3.95 0.12 -6.31
CA PHE A 146 2.80 -0.49 -6.96
C PHE A 146 2.31 0.30 -8.18
N TYR A 147 2.58 1.61 -8.26
CA TYR A 147 2.41 2.35 -9.50
C TYR A 147 3.39 1.86 -10.58
N ILE A 148 4.68 1.65 -10.26
CA ILE A 148 5.65 1.02 -11.19
C ILE A 148 5.15 -0.36 -11.63
N GLN A 149 4.62 -1.19 -10.72
CA GLN A 149 4.05 -2.48 -11.05
C GLN A 149 2.93 -2.40 -12.09
N SER A 150 2.08 -1.38 -12.01
CA SER A 150 1.05 -1.15 -13.03
C SER A 150 1.61 -0.87 -14.42
N LEU A 151 2.83 -0.33 -14.50
CA LEU A 151 3.53 -0.03 -15.75
C LEU A 151 4.30 -1.22 -16.32
N ILE A 152 4.77 -2.17 -15.50
CA ILE A 152 5.62 -3.30 -15.96
C ILE A 152 4.88 -4.65 -16.01
N SER A 153 3.68 -4.74 -15.43
CA SER A 153 2.99 -6.02 -15.24
C SER A 153 1.66 -6.12 -15.98
N LYS A 154 1.43 -7.28 -16.62
CA LYS A 154 0.11 -7.59 -17.22
C LYS A 154 -0.99 -7.63 -16.16
N SER A 155 -0.70 -8.26 -15.01
CA SER A 155 -1.62 -8.50 -13.91
C SER A 155 -1.08 -7.83 -12.65
N ALA A 156 -0.92 -6.51 -12.68
CA ALA A 156 -0.33 -5.75 -11.59
C ALA A 156 -1.13 -5.87 -10.28
N SER A 157 -0.42 -5.95 -9.16
CA SER A 157 -1.02 -5.88 -7.83
C SER A 157 -1.46 -4.44 -7.54
N ARG A 158 -2.67 -4.27 -6.99
CA ARG A 158 -3.31 -2.96 -6.74
C ARG A 158 -3.83 -2.86 -5.30
N PRO A 159 -2.96 -2.94 -4.28
CA PRO A 159 -3.39 -3.08 -2.89
C PRO A 159 -3.88 -1.78 -2.25
N PHE A 160 -3.68 -0.62 -2.89
CA PHE A 160 -3.99 0.69 -2.32
C PHE A 160 -5.14 1.37 -3.06
N PRO A 161 -6.40 1.20 -2.62
CA PRO A 161 -7.57 1.76 -3.30
C PRO A 161 -7.61 3.30 -3.31
N GLN A 162 -6.84 3.97 -2.44
CA GLN A 162 -6.72 5.42 -2.40
C GLN A 162 -5.86 6.02 -3.52
N TYR A 163 -5.10 5.19 -4.24
CA TYR A 163 -4.27 5.59 -5.36
C TYR A 163 -4.76 4.94 -6.65
N HIS A 164 -4.48 5.60 -7.77
CA HIS A 164 -4.83 5.10 -9.09
C HIS A 164 -3.66 4.31 -9.67
N TYR A 165 -3.96 3.46 -10.64
CA TYR A 165 -2.97 2.68 -11.36
C TYR A 165 -3.02 3.02 -12.84
N ASP A 166 -1.99 2.62 -13.58
CA ASP A 166 -1.91 2.87 -15.01
C ASP A 166 -1.95 1.58 -15.83
N ALA A 167 -2.01 1.76 -17.16
CA ALA A 167 -1.80 0.69 -18.10
C ALA A 167 -0.30 0.41 -18.27
N MET A 168 0.02 -0.86 -18.55
CA MET A 168 1.39 -1.30 -18.78
C MET A 168 2.08 -0.48 -19.89
N ASN A 169 3.21 0.15 -19.56
CA ASN A 169 3.98 1.03 -20.44
C ASN A 169 5.44 1.11 -19.97
N PHE A 170 6.32 0.36 -20.63
CA PHE A 170 7.74 0.29 -20.27
C PHE A 170 8.51 1.60 -20.54
N ASN A 171 8.09 2.42 -21.49
CA ASN A 171 8.71 3.74 -21.72
C ASN A 171 8.46 4.67 -20.52
N ARG A 172 7.24 4.66 -19.97
CA ARG A 172 6.90 5.40 -18.75
C ARG A 172 7.47 4.77 -17.48
N ALA A 173 7.64 3.45 -17.45
CA ALA A 173 8.27 2.75 -16.34
C ALA A 173 9.75 3.15 -16.17
N ARG A 174 10.47 3.33 -17.29
CA ARG A 174 11.92 3.55 -17.30
C ARG A 174 12.42 4.65 -16.35
N PRO A 175 11.96 5.91 -16.43
CA PRO A 175 12.49 6.95 -15.54
C PRO A 175 12.16 6.67 -14.05
N ARG A 176 11.04 6.01 -13.77
CA ARG A 176 10.62 5.63 -12.40
C ARG A 176 11.47 4.49 -11.85
N LEU A 177 11.83 3.52 -12.68
CA LEU A 177 12.77 2.45 -12.33
C LEU A 177 14.17 3.02 -12.00
N ILE A 178 14.64 4.03 -12.74
CA ILE A 178 15.93 4.72 -12.48
C ILE A 178 15.91 5.46 -11.14
N ILE A 179 14.80 6.14 -10.80
CA ILE A 179 14.61 6.81 -9.51
C ILE A 179 14.73 5.82 -8.36
N PHE A 180 14.20 4.61 -8.51
CA PHE A 180 14.33 3.54 -7.52
C PHE A 180 15.64 2.72 -7.65
N ASN A 181 16.63 3.22 -8.39
CA ASN A 181 17.89 2.54 -8.63
C ASN A 181 17.72 1.08 -9.08
N VAL A 182 16.77 0.80 -9.99
CA VAL A 182 16.60 -0.53 -10.58
C VAL A 182 17.52 -0.68 -11.78
N ARG A 183 18.21 -1.83 -11.87
CA ARG A 183 18.98 -2.18 -13.06
C ARG A 183 18.41 -3.38 -13.79
N ASP A 184 17.98 -4.42 -13.08
CA ASP A 184 17.55 -5.66 -13.72
C ASP A 184 16.04 -5.87 -13.53
N LEU A 185 15.37 -6.40 -14.56
CA LEU A 185 13.96 -6.76 -14.56
C LEU A 185 13.79 -8.24 -14.83
N LEU A 186 12.92 -8.91 -14.07
CA LEU A 186 12.51 -10.29 -14.30
C LEU A 186 11.08 -10.33 -14.83
N LEU A 187 10.91 -10.71 -16.09
CA LEU A 187 9.61 -10.73 -16.79
C LEU A 187 9.14 -12.16 -17.07
N ARG A 188 7.83 -12.38 -16.94
CA ARG A 188 7.18 -13.70 -17.04
C ARG A 188 6.13 -13.77 -18.15
N SER A 189 5.27 -12.76 -18.28
CA SER A 189 4.12 -12.83 -19.20
C SER A 189 4.52 -12.52 -20.64
N LYS A 190 3.88 -13.21 -21.61
CA LYS A 190 4.10 -12.92 -23.05
C LYS A 190 3.83 -11.44 -23.39
N LYS A 191 2.85 -10.81 -22.71
CA LYS A 191 2.48 -9.41 -22.95
C LYS A 191 3.58 -8.46 -22.48
N ALA A 192 4.12 -8.63 -21.27
CA ALA A 192 5.21 -7.80 -20.76
C ALA A 192 6.48 -7.97 -21.60
N LYS A 193 6.82 -9.21 -21.94
CA LYS A 193 7.95 -9.56 -22.83
C LYS A 193 7.85 -8.91 -24.21
N LYS A 194 6.66 -8.89 -24.82
CA LYS A 194 6.43 -8.19 -26.10
C LYS A 194 6.55 -6.67 -25.93
N ALA A 195 5.98 -6.12 -24.86
CA ALA A 195 5.97 -4.68 -24.62
C ALA A 195 7.36 -4.11 -24.31
N VAL A 196 8.20 -4.81 -23.53
CA VAL A 196 9.56 -4.35 -23.22
C VAL A 196 10.45 -4.32 -24.47
N ARG A 197 10.29 -5.28 -25.40
CA ARG A 197 11.01 -5.32 -26.68
C ARG A 197 10.72 -4.10 -27.56
N GLN A 198 9.54 -3.51 -27.42
CA GLN A 198 9.13 -2.31 -28.16
C GLN A 198 9.53 -1.01 -27.44
N ALA A 199 10.05 -1.11 -26.20
CA ALA A 199 10.47 0.03 -25.41
C ALA A 199 11.98 0.28 -25.55
N ARG A 200 12.39 1.54 -25.41
CA ARG A 200 13.80 1.92 -25.47
C ARG A 200 14.47 1.80 -24.11
N GLY A 201 15.75 1.45 -24.11
CA GLY A 201 16.60 1.43 -22.93
C GLY A 201 16.48 0.17 -22.06
N TYR A 202 16.10 -0.94 -22.68
CA TYR A 202 16.06 -2.27 -22.08
C TYR A 202 16.81 -3.26 -22.96
N GLN A 203 17.67 -4.09 -22.37
CA GLN A 203 18.46 -5.10 -23.07
C GLN A 203 18.21 -6.48 -22.45
N LEU A 204 17.72 -7.43 -23.25
CA LEU A 204 17.63 -8.82 -22.82
C LEU A 204 19.06 -9.37 -22.66
N TYR A 205 19.36 -9.99 -21.52
CA TYR A 205 20.67 -10.60 -21.30
C TYR A 205 20.60 -12.08 -20.91
N LYS A 206 19.46 -12.58 -20.44
CA LYS A 206 19.29 -14.02 -20.20
C LYS A 206 17.83 -14.45 -20.28
N THR A 207 17.60 -15.68 -20.72
CA THR A 207 16.30 -16.37 -20.66
C THR A 207 16.48 -17.62 -19.82
N ILE A 208 15.60 -17.85 -18.84
CA ILE A 208 15.65 -18.99 -17.94
C ILE A 208 14.26 -19.62 -17.91
N GLY A 209 14.10 -20.74 -18.61
CA GLY A 209 12.80 -21.36 -18.85
C GLY A 209 11.77 -20.32 -19.35
N PRO A 210 10.63 -20.15 -18.68
CA PRO A 210 9.61 -19.20 -19.11
C PRO A 210 9.87 -17.75 -18.67
N TYR A 211 11.02 -17.44 -18.05
CA TYR A 211 11.39 -16.11 -17.57
C TYR A 211 12.42 -15.43 -18.47
N GLU A 212 12.37 -14.10 -18.54
CA GLU A 212 13.37 -13.29 -19.23
C GLU A 212 13.95 -12.25 -18.26
N LEU A 213 15.27 -12.11 -18.28
CA LEU A 213 16.03 -11.15 -17.52
C LEU A 213 16.52 -10.03 -18.42
N TRP A 214 16.08 -8.83 -18.09
CA TRP A 214 16.32 -7.61 -18.85
C TRP A 214 17.16 -6.64 -18.02
N ARG A 215 18.03 -5.89 -18.67
CA ARG A 215 18.85 -4.84 -18.08
C ARG A 215 18.40 -3.47 -18.56
N LEU A 216 18.14 -2.57 -17.63
CA LEU A 216 17.82 -1.18 -17.87
C LEU A 216 19.11 -0.39 -18.13
N THR A 217 19.17 0.30 -19.27
CA THR A 217 20.32 1.12 -19.65
C THR A 217 20.16 2.58 -19.18
N GLY A 218 21.25 3.19 -18.74
CA GLY A 218 21.28 4.60 -18.31
C GLY A 218 20.91 4.83 -16.84
N ASN A 219 20.77 3.76 -16.03
CA ASN A 219 20.76 3.92 -14.58
C ASN A 219 22.22 4.01 -14.09
N PRO A 220 22.65 5.08 -13.41
CA PRO A 220 24.01 5.19 -12.87
C PRO A 220 24.32 4.15 -11.78
N GLY A 221 23.30 3.47 -11.26
CA GLY A 221 23.48 2.40 -10.29
C GLY A 221 23.71 2.89 -8.86
N LYS A 222 23.49 4.19 -8.62
CA LYS A 222 23.80 4.90 -7.37
C LYS A 222 22.58 5.12 -6.49
N TYR A 223 22.77 5.00 -5.18
CA TYR A 223 21.78 5.34 -4.15
C TYR A 223 21.93 6.79 -3.66
N ALA A 224 23.16 7.30 -3.59
CA ALA A 224 23.43 8.70 -3.28
C ALA A 224 23.72 9.46 -4.58
N VAL A 225 22.91 10.47 -4.90
CA VAL A 225 22.97 11.19 -6.18
C VAL A 225 22.97 12.71 -5.92
N PRO A 226 24.06 13.43 -6.25
CA PRO A 226 24.11 14.88 -6.17
C PRO A 226 23.10 15.48 -7.16
N LEU A 227 22.29 16.43 -6.69
CA LEU A 227 21.30 17.09 -7.54
C LEU A 227 21.97 18.12 -8.45
N ASN A 228 21.37 18.34 -9.62
CA ASN A 228 21.73 19.38 -10.59
C ASN A 228 20.62 20.43 -10.79
N ILE A 229 19.52 20.31 -10.04
CA ILE A 229 18.38 21.22 -10.07
C ILE A 229 18.04 21.56 -8.61
N GLN A 230 17.70 22.83 -8.37
CA GLN A 230 17.29 23.32 -7.06
C GLN A 230 16.03 22.59 -6.59
N PRO A 231 16.00 22.05 -5.37
CA PRO A 231 14.81 21.40 -4.85
C PRO A 231 13.71 22.44 -4.54
N LEU A 232 12.46 22.02 -4.73
CA LEU A 232 11.30 22.81 -4.31
C LEU A 232 10.91 22.45 -2.87
N VAL A 233 10.17 23.31 -2.19
CA VAL A 233 9.58 23.03 -0.87
C VAL A 233 8.07 23.13 -0.95
N TYR A 234 7.39 22.05 -0.61
CA TYR A 234 5.94 22.03 -0.57
C TYR A 234 5.40 22.62 0.74
N LYS A 235 4.55 23.64 0.62
CA LYS A 235 3.89 24.35 1.73
C LYS A 235 2.41 24.00 1.89
N GLY A 236 1.87 23.10 1.08
CA GLY A 236 0.49 22.62 1.20
C GLY A 236 0.33 21.52 2.27
N ASN A 237 -0.93 21.21 2.60
CA ASN A 237 -1.26 20.28 3.70
C ASN A 237 -1.23 18.79 3.28
N ASN A 238 -1.48 18.49 2.00
CA ASN A 238 -1.64 17.11 1.53
C ASN A 238 -0.35 16.51 0.95
N VAL A 239 0.66 16.29 1.79
CA VAL A 239 2.00 15.78 1.37
C VAL A 239 1.92 14.47 0.56
N LYS A 240 1.15 13.48 1.02
CA LYS A 240 1.03 12.18 0.34
C LYS A 240 0.41 12.29 -1.06
N GLU A 241 -0.58 13.16 -1.19
CA GLU A 241 -1.23 13.43 -2.48
C GLU A 241 -0.28 14.14 -3.43
N ALA A 242 0.42 15.18 -2.95
CA ALA A 242 1.40 15.92 -3.75
C ALA A 242 2.54 15.00 -4.23
N ALA A 243 3.10 14.15 -3.35
CA ALA A 243 4.12 13.19 -3.74
C ALA A 243 3.64 12.21 -4.81
N PHE A 244 2.39 11.74 -4.71
CA PHE A 244 1.80 10.85 -5.70
C PHE A 244 1.56 11.54 -7.04
N GLN A 245 1.00 12.76 -7.04
CA GLN A 245 0.81 13.57 -8.24
C GLN A 245 2.14 13.84 -8.96
N TRP A 246 3.20 14.16 -8.20
CA TRP A 246 4.54 14.31 -8.73
C TRP A 246 5.03 13.02 -9.43
N PHE A 247 4.83 11.86 -8.79
CA PHE A 247 5.34 10.59 -9.31
C PHE A 247 4.60 10.10 -10.56
N THR A 248 3.32 10.43 -10.68
CA THR A 248 2.48 10.03 -11.82
C THR A 248 2.56 11.00 -12.99
N ASN A 249 3.08 12.21 -12.77
CA ASN A 249 3.39 13.18 -13.81
C ASN A 249 4.67 12.77 -14.59
N ASP A 250 4.59 12.76 -15.91
CA ASP A 250 5.71 12.37 -16.79
C ASP A 250 6.70 13.50 -17.04
N HIS A 251 6.30 14.77 -16.86
CA HIS A 251 7.13 15.92 -17.19
C HIS A 251 8.09 16.31 -16.06
N ASP A 252 7.63 16.24 -14.81
CA ASP A 252 8.31 16.88 -13.67
C ASP A 252 9.05 15.90 -12.73
N LEU A 253 9.17 14.65 -13.15
CA LEU A 253 9.73 13.55 -12.35
C LEU A 253 11.21 13.74 -11.94
N ASN A 254 11.91 14.72 -12.53
CA ASN A 254 13.30 15.04 -12.22
C ASN A 254 13.46 16.24 -11.26
N ILE A 255 12.38 16.86 -10.81
CA ILE A 255 12.41 18.02 -9.90
C ILE A 255 12.10 17.54 -8.49
N PRO A 256 13.07 17.48 -7.56
CA PRO A 256 12.81 16.99 -6.21
C PRO A 256 11.99 18.00 -5.40
N ILE A 257 11.01 17.52 -4.64
CA ILE A 257 10.17 18.36 -3.77
C ILE A 257 10.37 17.90 -2.32
N ILE A 258 10.81 18.83 -1.48
CA ILE A 258 10.99 18.66 -0.04
C ILE A 258 9.64 18.82 0.67
N PHE A 259 9.38 17.91 1.61
CA PHE A 259 8.25 17.92 2.53
C PHE A 259 8.78 18.16 3.95
N PRO A 260 8.85 19.43 4.39
CA PRO A 260 9.48 19.77 5.66
C PRO A 260 8.65 19.28 6.85
N GLN A 261 9.35 18.82 7.89
CA GLN A 261 8.71 18.53 9.18
C GLN A 261 8.35 19.84 9.91
N PRO A 262 7.35 19.85 10.81
CA PRO A 262 7.02 21.03 11.61
C PRO A 262 8.25 21.58 12.35
N GLY A 263 8.52 22.88 12.20
CA GLY A 263 9.67 23.54 12.83
C GLY A 263 11.04 23.26 12.18
N GLN A 264 11.12 22.46 11.11
CA GLN A 264 12.38 22.17 10.42
C GLN A 264 12.87 23.40 9.65
N LYS A 265 14.15 23.79 9.87
CA LYS A 265 14.80 24.85 9.10
C LYS A 265 14.93 24.44 7.64
N LEU A 266 14.43 25.28 6.75
CA LEU A 266 14.45 25.02 5.31
C LEU A 266 15.82 25.36 4.72
N PRO A 267 16.23 24.67 3.64
CA PRO A 267 17.39 25.09 2.85
C PRO A 267 17.16 26.49 2.27
N ALA A 268 18.20 27.32 2.28
CA ALA A 268 18.11 28.71 1.83
C ALA A 268 17.84 28.83 0.31
N ASP A 269 18.23 27.84 -0.47
CA ASP A 269 18.09 27.74 -1.92
C ASP A 269 16.77 27.12 -2.37
N ALA A 270 15.91 26.70 -1.45
CA ALA A 270 14.69 25.98 -1.79
C ALA A 270 13.51 26.89 -2.15
N ILE A 271 12.84 26.59 -3.27
CA ILE A 271 11.76 27.42 -3.82
C ILE A 271 10.40 26.95 -3.28
N PRO A 272 9.60 27.80 -2.61
CA PRO A 272 8.32 27.40 -2.05
C PRO A 272 7.25 27.21 -3.14
N ILE A 273 6.45 26.14 -3.01
CA ILE A 273 5.27 25.87 -3.83
C ILE A 273 4.08 25.43 -2.96
N ILE A 274 2.86 25.76 -3.38
CA ILE A 274 1.62 25.39 -2.66
C ILE A 274 0.79 24.35 -3.45
N SER A 275 1.01 24.25 -4.76
CA SER A 275 0.29 23.33 -5.64
C SER A 275 1.20 22.74 -6.71
N LEU A 276 0.87 21.53 -7.16
CA LEU A 276 1.50 20.86 -8.30
C LEU A 276 0.66 20.98 -9.59
N LYS A 277 -0.30 21.91 -9.61
CA LYS A 277 -1.09 22.19 -10.80
C LYS A 277 -0.28 23.08 -11.74
N GLY A 278 0.04 22.55 -12.92
CA GLY A 278 0.82 23.25 -13.93
C GLY A 278 2.32 22.93 -13.86
N PRO A 279 3.13 23.56 -14.74
CA PRO A 279 4.56 23.30 -14.83
C PRO A 279 5.27 23.77 -13.56
N LEU A 280 6.17 22.93 -13.04
CA LEU A 280 6.97 23.26 -11.87
C LEU A 280 8.20 24.12 -12.23
N PRO A 281 8.63 25.05 -11.35
CA PRO A 281 9.85 25.81 -11.55
C PRO A 281 11.07 24.90 -11.69
N ARG A 282 11.91 25.17 -12.70
CA ARG A 282 13.18 24.45 -12.94
C ARG A 282 14.32 25.45 -12.89
N ARG A 283 15.14 25.38 -11.84
CA ARG A 283 16.35 26.19 -11.72
C ARG A 283 17.57 25.27 -11.61
N PRO A 284 18.55 25.38 -12.53
CA PRO A 284 19.76 24.57 -12.45
C PRO A 284 20.57 24.93 -11.20
N LEU A 285 21.24 23.95 -10.61
CA LEU A 285 22.26 24.14 -9.59
C LEU A 285 23.62 24.22 -10.28
N ASN A 286 24.15 25.44 -10.42
CA ASN A 286 25.49 25.68 -10.94
C ASN A 286 26.52 25.46 -9.82
N MET A 287 26.90 24.20 -9.63
CA MET A 287 27.93 23.79 -8.66
C MET A 287 29.03 23.00 -9.36
N PRO A 288 30.28 23.07 -8.89
CA PRO A 288 31.39 22.34 -9.50
C PRO A 288 31.11 20.83 -9.54
N PRO A 289 31.74 20.10 -10.50
CA PRO A 289 31.77 18.65 -10.46
C PRO A 289 32.28 18.16 -9.10
N CYS A 290 31.68 17.08 -8.62
CA CYS A 290 32.05 16.50 -7.35
C CYS A 290 31.85 14.99 -7.40
N GLU A 291 32.52 14.29 -6.51
CA GLU A 291 32.52 12.84 -6.45
C GLU A 291 31.76 12.35 -5.23
N ILE A 292 31.13 11.19 -5.39
CA ILE A 292 30.38 10.53 -4.32
C ILE A 292 30.50 9.02 -4.43
N SER A 293 30.82 8.41 -3.30
CA SER A 293 30.84 6.97 -3.09
C SER A 293 29.97 6.63 -1.89
N GLU A 294 29.20 5.57 -2.01
CA GLU A 294 28.29 5.11 -0.98
C GLU A 294 28.49 3.64 -0.65
N LYS A 295 28.21 3.28 0.60
CA LYS A 295 28.16 1.91 1.09
C LYS A 295 26.92 1.72 1.96
N ILE A 296 25.97 0.92 1.47
CA ILE A 296 24.81 0.48 2.22
C ILE A 296 25.19 -0.68 3.13
N ARG A 297 24.74 -0.58 4.38
CA ARG A 297 24.82 -1.62 5.41
C ARG A 297 23.43 -1.91 5.97
N PRO A 298 23.23 -3.02 6.69
CA PRO A 298 22.00 -3.23 7.44
C PRO A 298 21.72 -2.03 8.34
N GLN A 299 20.52 -1.45 8.24
CA GLN A 299 20.08 -0.28 9.03
C GLN A 299 20.96 0.97 8.91
N GLY A 300 21.75 1.11 7.84
CA GLY A 300 22.64 2.27 7.71
C GLY A 300 23.25 2.46 6.34
N LEU A 301 23.95 3.59 6.19
CA LEU A 301 24.59 3.99 4.94
C LEU A 301 25.77 4.92 5.27
N ASP A 302 26.92 4.64 4.66
CA ASP A 302 28.11 5.50 4.69
C ASP A 302 28.29 6.17 3.34
N ILE A 303 28.65 7.45 3.35
CA ILE A 303 28.91 8.24 2.15
C ILE A 303 30.25 8.94 2.32
N THR A 304 31.09 8.82 1.30
CA THR A 304 32.30 9.64 1.13
C THR A 304 32.08 10.55 -0.07
N THR A 305 32.26 11.87 0.10
CA THR A 305 31.93 12.83 -0.95
C THR A 305 32.78 14.09 -0.89
N THR A 306 33.00 14.70 -2.06
CA THR A 306 33.52 16.06 -2.20
C THR A 306 32.41 17.09 -2.47
N CYS A 307 31.14 16.66 -2.51
CA CYS A 307 29.96 17.48 -2.81
C CYS A 307 29.48 18.31 -1.61
N LEU A 308 30.35 19.14 -1.02
CA LEU A 308 30.00 19.97 0.13
C LEU A 308 28.91 20.99 -0.23
N GLU A 309 27.95 21.17 0.67
CA GLU A 309 26.77 22.06 0.55
C GLU A 309 25.84 21.77 -0.64
N ARG A 310 26.18 20.81 -1.50
CA ARG A 310 25.36 20.40 -2.63
C ARG A 310 24.27 19.43 -2.14
N PRO A 311 23.00 19.63 -2.51
CA PRO A 311 21.95 18.70 -2.13
C PRO A 311 22.19 17.32 -2.73
N VAL A 312 22.19 16.29 -1.90
CA VAL A 312 22.37 14.88 -2.29
C VAL A 312 21.08 14.10 -2.00
N LEU A 313 20.49 13.53 -3.06
CA LEU A 313 19.34 12.64 -2.98
C LEU A 313 19.80 11.24 -2.57
N ILE A 314 19.21 10.72 -1.51
CA ILE A 314 19.42 9.37 -1.01
C ILE A 314 18.17 8.53 -1.35
N LYS A 315 18.32 7.60 -2.30
CA LYS A 315 17.25 6.72 -2.83
C LYS A 315 16.89 5.57 -1.88
N VAL A 316 16.70 5.90 -0.61
CA VAL A 316 16.28 5.03 0.50
C VAL A 316 15.06 5.69 1.16
N SER A 317 14.08 4.88 1.57
CA SER A 317 12.84 5.38 2.16
C SER A 317 13.11 6.24 3.39
N TYR A 318 12.50 7.42 3.42
CA TYR A 318 12.49 8.29 4.59
C TYR A 318 11.73 7.66 5.75
N HIS A 319 12.22 7.93 6.96
CA HIS A 319 11.55 7.66 8.22
C HIS A 319 12.11 8.62 9.28
N PRO A 320 11.31 9.10 10.25
CA PRO A 320 11.80 10.01 11.30
C PRO A 320 12.93 9.46 12.17
N ASN A 321 13.11 8.13 12.22
CA ASN A 321 14.18 7.52 13.02
C ASN A 321 15.56 7.51 12.36
N TRP A 322 15.68 7.99 11.12
CA TRP A 322 17.00 8.14 10.52
C TRP A 322 17.75 9.27 11.22
N GLN A 323 19.02 9.02 11.54
CA GLN A 323 19.96 9.99 12.07
C GLN A 323 21.09 10.18 11.06
N VAL A 324 21.63 11.39 10.99
CA VAL A 324 22.76 11.72 10.11
C VAL A 324 23.85 12.41 10.91
N ARG A 325 25.11 12.09 10.59
CA ARG A 325 26.32 12.79 11.05
C ARG A 325 27.09 13.25 9.82
N GLY A 326 27.64 14.46 9.85
CA GLY A 326 28.37 15.05 8.71
C GLY A 326 27.51 15.80 7.68
N ALA A 327 26.23 16.01 7.99
CA ALA A 327 25.29 16.82 7.20
C ALA A 327 24.33 17.56 8.15
N ASP A 328 23.63 18.58 7.65
CA ASP A 328 22.74 19.43 8.45
C ASP A 328 21.58 18.66 9.11
N THR A 329 20.77 18.04 8.27
CA THR A 329 19.55 17.33 8.66
C THR A 329 19.07 16.46 7.50
N ILE A 330 18.06 15.65 7.76
CA ILE A 330 17.41 14.80 6.76
C ILE A 330 16.08 15.44 6.38
N TYR A 331 15.94 15.77 5.11
CA TYR A 331 14.68 16.24 4.55
C TYR A 331 13.95 15.06 3.89
N GLN A 332 12.65 14.94 4.15
CA GLN A 332 11.81 14.06 3.34
C GLN A 332 11.65 14.68 1.96
N VAL A 333 11.92 13.92 0.91
CA VAL A 333 11.85 14.39 -0.49
C VAL A 333 11.07 13.40 -1.35
N THR A 334 10.50 13.87 -2.45
CA THR A 334 9.80 13.00 -3.41
C THR A 334 10.66 11.81 -3.90
N PRO A 335 10.05 10.63 -4.13
CA PRO A 335 8.65 10.29 -3.83
C PRO A 335 8.40 10.06 -2.33
N ALA A 336 9.32 9.41 -1.63
CA ALA A 336 9.42 9.37 -0.16
C ALA A 336 10.85 8.97 0.25
N PHE A 337 11.82 9.66 -0.34
CA PHE A 337 13.25 9.49 -0.13
C PHE A 337 13.79 10.52 0.85
N MET A 338 15.11 10.51 1.04
CA MET A 338 15.83 11.44 1.90
C MET A 338 16.68 12.39 1.06
N LEU A 339 16.79 13.63 1.49
CA LEU A 339 17.70 14.63 0.94
C LEU A 339 18.57 15.17 2.08
N ILE A 340 19.87 15.31 1.82
CA ILE A 340 20.85 15.85 2.78
C ILE A 340 21.74 16.90 2.11
N TYR A 341 22.34 17.76 2.93
CA TYR A 341 23.36 18.74 2.53
C TYR A 341 24.66 18.43 3.28
N PRO A 342 25.67 17.82 2.60
CA PRO A 342 26.94 17.46 3.23
C PRO A 342 27.68 18.68 3.80
N ARG A 343 28.21 18.53 5.02
CA ARG A 343 29.10 19.51 5.69
C ARG A 343 30.52 18.99 5.84
N THR A 344 30.70 17.68 5.82
CA THR A 344 31.99 17.00 5.91
C THR A 344 32.15 16.01 4.76
N GLY A 345 33.39 15.62 4.46
CA GLY A 345 33.66 14.64 3.39
C GLY A 345 33.22 13.21 3.70
N HIS A 346 32.91 12.91 4.97
CA HIS A 346 32.37 11.63 5.42
C HIS A 346 31.02 11.85 6.11
N ILE A 347 30.02 11.10 5.68
CA ILE A 347 28.65 11.17 6.21
C ILE A 347 28.25 9.76 6.62
N THR A 348 27.68 9.64 7.81
CA THR A 348 27.12 8.39 8.30
C THR A 348 25.64 8.59 8.59
N MET A 349 24.82 7.69 8.05
CA MET A 349 23.38 7.63 8.29
C MET A 349 23.01 6.32 8.97
N ASP A 350 22.31 6.41 10.09
CA ASP A 350 21.88 5.26 10.90
C ASP A 350 20.38 5.28 11.12
N TYR A 351 19.72 4.15 10.91
CA TYR A 351 18.34 3.95 11.30
C TYR A 351 18.30 3.45 12.75
N LYS A 352 17.65 4.21 13.65
CA LYS A 352 17.55 3.85 15.07
C LYS A 352 16.15 3.34 15.44
N ASN A 353 16.07 2.65 16.57
CA ASN A 353 14.79 2.28 17.17
C ASN A 353 14.04 3.52 17.64
N GLY A 354 12.73 3.52 17.44
CA GLY A 354 11.82 4.56 17.91
C GLY A 354 11.23 4.21 19.27
N LYS A 355 10.45 5.14 19.84
CA LYS A 355 9.81 4.97 21.16
C LYS A 355 8.95 3.70 21.22
N PHE A 356 8.24 3.38 20.15
CA PHE A 356 7.34 2.22 20.10
C PHE A 356 8.09 0.89 20.01
N ASP A 357 9.29 0.88 19.45
CA ASP A 357 10.15 -0.32 19.45
C ASP A 357 10.56 -0.64 20.89
N TYR A 358 11.02 0.36 21.65
CA TYR A 358 11.34 0.21 23.07
C TYR A 358 10.15 -0.21 23.92
N TRP A 359 8.96 0.37 23.71
CA TRP A 359 7.74 -0.10 24.39
C TRP A 359 7.41 -1.56 24.08
N GLY A 360 7.57 -1.98 22.82
CA GLY A 360 7.39 -3.37 22.41
C GLY A 360 8.37 -4.31 23.09
N GLU A 361 9.65 -3.92 23.17
CA GLU A 361 10.70 -4.66 23.88
C GLU A 361 10.39 -4.79 25.38
N ILE A 362 10.01 -3.69 26.04
CA ILE A 362 9.64 -3.67 27.47
C ILE A 362 8.43 -4.59 27.73
N LEU A 363 7.36 -4.46 26.94
CA LEU A 363 6.16 -5.29 27.09
C LEU A 363 6.45 -6.78 26.83
N SER A 364 7.32 -7.07 25.86
CA SER A 364 7.76 -8.45 25.59
C SER A 364 8.57 -9.00 26.76
N GLY A 365 9.49 -8.20 27.31
CA GLY A 365 10.26 -8.55 28.51
C GLY A 365 9.37 -8.80 29.73
N LEU A 366 8.38 -7.93 29.97
CA LEU A 366 7.37 -8.12 31.01
C LEU A 366 6.55 -9.40 30.80
N GLY A 367 6.13 -9.68 29.57
CA GLY A 367 5.41 -10.91 29.23
C GLY A 367 6.22 -12.18 29.50
N ILE A 368 7.49 -12.19 29.09
CA ILE A 368 8.43 -13.28 29.38
C ILE A 368 8.66 -13.42 30.88
N PHE A 369 8.85 -12.32 31.61
CA PHE A 369 9.02 -12.31 33.06
C PHE A 369 7.80 -12.90 33.79
N ILE A 370 6.59 -12.50 33.39
CA ILE A 370 5.34 -13.07 33.90
C ILE A 370 5.30 -14.57 33.61
N LEU A 371 5.63 -14.99 32.38
CA LEU A 371 5.65 -16.41 32.01
C LEU A 371 6.62 -17.20 32.90
N ILE A 372 7.86 -16.73 33.04
CA ILE A 372 8.90 -17.39 33.86
C ILE A 372 8.48 -17.53 35.32
N ILE A 373 7.92 -16.47 35.93
CA ILE A 373 7.43 -16.54 37.32
C ILE A 373 6.29 -17.55 37.47
N ASN A 374 5.51 -17.79 36.41
CA ASN A 374 4.40 -18.72 36.43
C ASN A 374 4.78 -20.15 36.00
N LEU A 375 6.02 -20.40 35.55
CA LEU A 375 6.50 -21.74 35.24
C LEU A 375 6.60 -22.59 36.54
N PRO A 376 6.22 -23.88 36.50
CA PRO A 376 6.11 -24.74 37.67
C PRO A 376 7.47 -25.29 38.15
N PHE A 377 8.54 -24.49 38.13
CA PHE A 377 9.84 -24.90 38.67
C PHE A 377 9.89 -24.72 40.19
N ALA A 378 10.32 -25.75 40.91
CA ALA A 378 10.27 -25.84 42.38
C ALA A 378 11.01 -24.72 43.14
N VAL A 379 12.01 -24.08 42.52
CA VAL A 379 12.78 -22.96 43.11
C VAL A 379 12.05 -21.61 42.96
N ILE A 380 11.35 -21.43 41.84
CA ILE A 380 10.56 -20.22 41.55
C ILE A 380 9.27 -20.22 42.38
N SER A 381 8.74 -21.39 42.74
CA SER A 381 7.52 -21.52 43.55
C SER A 381 7.61 -20.86 44.94
N ARG A 382 8.77 -20.93 45.62
CA ARG A 382 8.97 -20.31 46.96
C ARG A 382 9.06 -18.79 46.90
N TRP A 383 9.74 -18.25 45.87
CA TRP A 383 9.82 -16.81 45.62
C TRP A 383 8.49 -16.24 45.15
N ARG A 384 7.78 -16.97 44.27
CA ARG A 384 6.43 -16.66 43.82
C ARG A 384 5.44 -16.57 44.98
N LEU A 385 5.47 -17.52 45.92
CA LEU A 385 4.61 -17.49 47.12
C LEU A 385 4.90 -16.28 48.02
N ARG A 386 6.17 -15.85 48.17
CA ARG A 386 6.56 -14.67 48.94
C ARG A 386 6.24 -13.33 48.25
N LEU A 387 6.38 -13.26 46.93
CA LEU A 387 6.04 -12.07 46.15
C LEU A 387 4.52 -11.90 46.02
N LEU A 388 3.80 -12.99 45.72
CA LEU A 388 2.35 -12.99 45.65
C LEU A 388 1.70 -12.79 47.01
N SER A 389 2.31 -13.19 48.14
CA SER A 389 1.76 -12.89 49.47
C SER A 389 1.86 -11.41 49.85
N ARG A 390 2.88 -10.69 49.35
CA ARG A 390 2.98 -9.22 49.48
C ARG A 390 2.01 -8.48 48.53
N ILE A 391 1.83 -8.97 47.30
CA ILE A 391 0.89 -8.39 46.32
C ILE A 391 -0.57 -8.78 46.62
N ARG A 392 -0.83 -9.89 47.32
CA ARG A 392 -2.16 -10.36 47.73
C ARG A 392 -2.96 -9.35 48.56
N ARG A 393 -2.29 -8.40 49.22
CA ARG A 393 -2.97 -7.30 49.93
C ARG A 393 -3.59 -6.27 49.00
N LEU A 394 -3.28 -6.27 47.70
CA LEU A 394 -3.68 -5.22 46.76
C LEU A 394 -4.62 -5.66 45.63
N THR A 395 -4.90 -6.95 45.43
CA THR A 395 -5.84 -7.36 44.35
C THR A 395 -6.57 -8.67 44.62
N SER A 396 -7.90 -8.63 44.48
CA SER A 396 -8.87 -9.74 44.37
C SER A 396 -8.64 -10.70 43.17
N TYR A 397 -7.46 -10.65 42.56
CA TYR A 397 -7.08 -11.41 41.37
C TYR A 397 -6.91 -12.92 41.65
N GLY A 398 -6.61 -13.27 42.91
CA GLY A 398 -6.52 -14.65 43.37
C GLY A 398 -7.87 -15.39 43.32
N ASP A 399 -8.98 -14.69 43.51
CA ASP A 399 -10.33 -15.29 43.50
C ASP A 399 -10.85 -15.53 42.08
N PHE A 400 -10.40 -14.72 41.11
CA PHE A 400 -10.67 -14.92 39.68
C PHE A 400 -10.03 -16.20 39.14
N MET A 401 -8.78 -16.48 39.53
CA MET A 401 -8.04 -17.69 39.09
C MET A 401 -8.41 -18.96 39.88
N THR A 402 -8.98 -18.82 41.08
CA THR A 402 -9.41 -19.96 41.92
C THR A 402 -10.90 -20.29 41.80
N GLY A 403 -11.64 -19.59 40.92
CA GLY A 403 -13.06 -19.86 40.68
C GLY A 403 -13.99 -19.47 41.84
N LYS A 404 -13.51 -18.73 42.85
CA LYS A 404 -14.28 -18.33 44.04
C LYS A 404 -14.91 -16.94 43.91
N LEU A 405 -15.39 -16.60 42.72
CA LEU A 405 -16.21 -15.39 42.56
C LEU A 405 -17.64 -15.69 43.00
N PRO A 406 -18.24 -14.91 43.93
CA PRO A 406 -19.60 -15.16 44.39
C PRO A 406 -20.58 -15.07 43.22
N CYS A 407 -21.26 -16.17 42.91
CA CYS A 407 -22.19 -16.21 41.79
C CYS A 407 -23.50 -15.50 42.14
N ARG A 408 -23.53 -14.18 41.96
CA ARG A 408 -24.74 -13.36 42.11
C ARG A 408 -25.48 -13.31 40.78
N ARG A 409 -26.64 -13.99 40.67
CA ARG A 409 -27.47 -14.03 39.46
C ARG A 409 -27.75 -12.64 38.86
N THR A 410 -27.89 -11.62 39.71
CA THR A 410 -28.05 -10.21 39.31
C THR A 410 -26.85 -9.66 38.55
N ILE A 411 -25.62 -10.01 38.93
CA ILE A 411 -24.40 -9.60 38.23
C ILE A 411 -24.32 -10.28 36.87
N VAL A 412 -24.65 -11.57 36.79
CA VAL A 412 -24.68 -12.31 35.52
C VAL A 412 -25.70 -11.71 34.55
N ILE A 413 -26.93 -11.44 35.02
CA ILE A 413 -27.97 -10.80 34.22
C ILE A 413 -27.54 -9.38 33.79
N ALA A 414 -26.93 -8.60 34.68
CA ALA A 414 -26.41 -7.28 34.35
C ALA A 414 -25.31 -7.32 33.29
N VAL A 415 -24.38 -8.28 33.38
CA VAL A 415 -23.32 -8.48 32.37
C VAL A 415 -23.89 -8.89 31.02
N ILE A 416 -24.87 -9.81 30.99
CA ILE A 416 -25.57 -10.20 29.75
C ILE A 416 -26.31 -9.00 29.15
N GLY A 417 -27.01 -8.22 29.98
CA GLY A 417 -27.68 -6.99 29.55
C GLY A 417 -26.70 -5.97 28.95
N LEU A 418 -25.57 -5.73 29.62
CA LEU A 418 -24.50 -4.85 29.12
C LEU A 418 -23.88 -5.37 27.81
N LEU A 419 -23.74 -6.69 27.62
CA LEU A 419 -23.27 -7.29 26.38
C LEU A 419 -24.28 -7.08 25.23
N ILE A 420 -25.58 -7.23 25.48
CA ILE A 420 -26.62 -6.99 24.48
C ILE A 420 -26.66 -5.50 24.09
N ILE A 421 -26.63 -4.60 25.07
CA ILE A 421 -26.58 -3.16 24.82
C ILE A 421 -25.29 -2.80 24.07
N GLY A 422 -24.15 -3.34 24.50
CA GLY A 422 -22.85 -3.13 23.86
C GLY A 422 -22.85 -3.60 22.39
N THR A 423 -23.43 -4.77 22.09
CA THR A 423 -23.56 -5.28 20.72
C THR A 423 -24.51 -4.42 19.87
N ALA A 424 -25.62 -3.95 20.42
CA ALA A 424 -26.54 -3.04 19.73
C ALA A 424 -25.88 -1.69 19.40
N VAL A 425 -25.23 -1.07 20.39
CA VAL A 425 -24.52 0.21 20.22
C VAL A 425 -23.38 0.07 19.22
N THR A 426 -22.55 -0.97 19.34
CA THR A 426 -21.46 -1.21 18.39
C THR A 426 -21.98 -1.48 16.98
N SER A 427 -23.08 -2.22 16.81
CA SER A 427 -23.72 -2.45 15.51
C SER A 427 -24.24 -1.15 14.89
N PHE A 428 -24.87 -0.29 15.69
CA PHE A 428 -25.34 1.03 15.24
C PHE A 428 -24.18 1.93 14.80
N GLN A 429 -23.12 2.02 15.61
CA GLN A 429 -21.92 2.79 15.26
C GLN A 429 -21.24 2.23 14.00
N LEU A 430 -21.19 0.90 13.87
CA LEU A 430 -20.64 0.24 12.69
C LEU A 430 -21.44 0.59 11.43
N LYS A 431 -22.77 0.61 11.50
CA LYS A 431 -23.64 1.03 10.40
C LYS A 431 -23.31 2.46 9.95
N LYS A 432 -23.11 3.38 10.88
CA LYS A 432 -22.75 4.78 10.61
C LYS A 432 -21.37 4.91 9.95
N ILE A 433 -20.37 4.18 10.44
CA ILE A 433 -19.02 4.14 9.85
C ILE A 433 -19.09 3.57 8.42
N LEU A 434 -19.83 2.48 8.24
CA LEU A 434 -19.96 1.82 6.95
C LEU A 434 -20.69 2.68 5.92
N GLN A 435 -21.70 3.48 6.31
CA GLN A 435 -22.41 4.40 5.40
C GLN A 435 -21.48 5.47 4.81
N LYS A 436 -20.48 5.93 5.56
CA LYS A 436 -19.50 6.93 5.10
C LYS A 436 -18.35 6.32 4.29
N ASN A 437 -18.35 5.00 4.08
CA ASN A 437 -17.30 4.32 3.32
C ASN A 437 -17.37 4.73 1.83
N PRO A 438 -16.26 5.19 1.22
CA PRO A 438 -16.24 5.60 -0.19
C PRO A 438 -16.74 4.55 -1.18
N GLN A 439 -16.48 3.25 -0.93
CA GLN A 439 -16.99 2.17 -1.77
C GLN A 439 -18.51 2.07 -1.73
N ARG A 440 -19.11 2.23 -0.54
CA ARG A 440 -20.57 2.20 -0.41
C ARG A 440 -21.21 3.43 -1.04
N LEU A 441 -20.61 4.61 -0.87
CA LEU A 441 -21.05 5.84 -1.53
C LEU A 441 -21.00 5.71 -3.05
N PHE A 442 -19.93 5.13 -3.59
CA PHE A 442 -19.81 4.87 -5.02
C PHE A 442 -20.89 3.90 -5.53
N ASN A 443 -21.10 2.79 -4.84
CA ASN A 443 -22.14 1.82 -5.21
C ASN A 443 -23.55 2.42 -5.12
N ALA A 444 -23.81 3.28 -4.13
CA ALA A 444 -25.06 4.02 -4.02
C ALA A 444 -25.23 5.01 -5.18
N ALA A 445 -24.18 5.77 -5.52
CA ALA A 445 -24.20 6.70 -6.64
C ALA A 445 -24.48 6.02 -7.99
N ILE A 446 -23.96 4.81 -8.19
CA ILE A 446 -24.27 3.99 -9.37
C ILE A 446 -25.76 3.64 -9.40
N ARG A 447 -26.33 3.13 -8.30
CA ARG A 447 -27.78 2.85 -8.21
C ARG A 447 -28.63 4.11 -8.45
N ASP A 448 -28.23 5.25 -7.90
CA ASP A 448 -28.92 6.52 -8.11
C ASP A 448 -28.87 6.93 -9.60
N LYS A 449 -27.72 6.76 -10.27
CA LYS A 449 -27.58 7.00 -11.72
C LYS A 449 -28.47 6.06 -12.53
N ASP A 450 -28.49 4.78 -12.21
CA ASP A 450 -29.27 3.76 -12.93
C ASP A 450 -30.78 3.97 -12.74
N THR A 451 -31.20 4.47 -11.58
CA THR A 451 -32.58 4.90 -11.27
C THR A 451 -32.90 6.33 -11.70
N ARG A 452 -32.07 6.94 -12.57
CA ARG A 452 -32.22 8.31 -13.11
C ARG A 452 -32.24 9.44 -12.07
N ARG A 453 -31.87 9.18 -10.82
CA ARG A 453 -31.67 10.18 -9.75
C ARG A 453 -30.30 10.85 -9.87
N TYR A 454 -30.07 11.51 -11.00
CA TYR A 454 -28.75 12.01 -11.40
C TYR A 454 -28.16 13.06 -10.44
N ALA A 455 -28.99 13.90 -9.82
CA ALA A 455 -28.52 14.90 -8.85
C ALA A 455 -27.94 14.24 -7.58
N ALA A 456 -28.65 13.27 -7.01
CA ALA A 456 -28.19 12.48 -5.87
C ALA A 456 -26.93 11.67 -6.23
N ALA A 457 -26.91 11.05 -7.42
CA ALA A 457 -25.74 10.34 -7.93
C ALA A 457 -24.49 11.24 -7.95
N ARG A 458 -24.62 12.46 -8.51
CA ARG A 458 -23.50 13.42 -8.56
C ARG A 458 -23.01 13.83 -7.17
N GLN A 459 -23.91 14.04 -6.21
CA GLN A 459 -23.52 14.37 -4.83
C GLN A 459 -22.68 13.24 -4.21
N ASN A 460 -23.15 12.00 -4.31
CA ASN A 460 -22.42 10.84 -3.79
C ASN A 460 -21.07 10.64 -4.51
N PHE A 461 -20.99 10.82 -5.83
CA PHE A 461 -19.73 10.79 -6.57
C PHE A 461 -18.77 11.92 -6.14
N ALA A 462 -19.26 13.13 -5.87
CA ALA A 462 -18.44 14.24 -5.40
C ALA A 462 -17.83 13.95 -4.01
N LEU A 463 -18.59 13.29 -3.12
CA LEU A 463 -18.06 12.83 -1.83
C LEU A 463 -16.94 11.81 -1.99
N VAL A 464 -17.05 10.88 -2.95
CA VAL A 464 -15.98 9.91 -3.26
C VAL A 464 -14.72 10.63 -3.76
N ILE A 465 -14.87 11.60 -4.66
CA ILE A 465 -13.74 12.38 -5.18
C ILE A 465 -13.06 13.17 -4.06
N LYS A 466 -13.84 13.74 -3.13
CA LYS A 466 -13.30 14.46 -1.96
C LYS A 466 -12.55 13.53 -1.01
N ALA A 467 -13.05 12.31 -0.80
CA ALA A 467 -12.45 11.35 0.12
C ALA A 467 -11.18 10.70 -0.44
N LEU A 468 -11.13 10.37 -1.74
CA LEU A 468 -10.05 9.61 -2.37
C LEU A 468 -9.61 10.26 -3.70
N PRO A 469 -9.08 11.49 -3.71
CA PRO A 469 -8.90 12.29 -4.93
C PRO A 469 -7.98 11.66 -5.98
N GLN A 470 -7.02 10.84 -5.53
CA GLN A 470 -6.03 10.18 -6.36
C GLN A 470 -6.39 8.74 -6.76
N SER A 471 -7.59 8.24 -6.41
CA SER A 471 -7.99 6.86 -6.66
C SER A 471 -8.56 6.63 -8.07
N ASP A 472 -8.53 5.37 -8.52
CA ASP A 472 -9.30 4.94 -9.70
C ASP A 472 -10.82 5.15 -9.50
N MET A 473 -11.30 5.03 -8.26
CA MET A 473 -12.69 5.35 -7.93
C MET A 473 -13.04 6.82 -8.19
N ALA A 474 -12.15 7.76 -7.84
CA ALA A 474 -12.35 9.17 -8.14
C ALA A 474 -12.30 9.45 -9.64
N ARG A 475 -11.42 8.80 -10.40
CA ARG A 475 -11.42 8.88 -11.87
C ARG A 475 -12.75 8.42 -12.46
N ASN A 476 -13.26 7.27 -12.01
CA ASN A 476 -14.55 6.74 -12.44
C ASN A 476 -15.70 7.69 -12.04
N ALA A 477 -15.68 8.21 -10.81
CA ALA A 477 -16.68 9.15 -10.31
C ALA A 477 -16.73 10.44 -11.14
N ARG A 478 -15.57 11.00 -11.55
CA ARG A 478 -15.52 12.17 -12.45
C ARG A 478 -16.20 11.89 -13.79
N TYR A 479 -15.93 10.73 -14.39
CA TYR A 479 -16.60 10.31 -15.62
C TYR A 479 -18.11 10.14 -15.42
N TYR A 480 -18.55 9.48 -14.35
CA TYR A 480 -19.97 9.30 -14.10
C TYR A 480 -20.70 10.60 -13.80
N ILE A 481 -20.05 11.59 -13.18
CA ILE A 481 -20.62 12.95 -13.04
C ILE A 481 -20.87 13.57 -14.43
N ALA A 482 -19.88 13.50 -15.34
CA ALA A 482 -20.04 13.99 -16.70
C ALA A 482 -21.16 13.24 -17.45
N ALA A 483 -21.22 11.91 -17.32
CA ALA A 483 -22.28 11.09 -17.88
C ALA A 483 -23.66 11.44 -17.31
N CYS A 484 -23.78 11.72 -16.01
CA CYS A 484 -25.03 12.18 -15.41
C CYS A 484 -25.50 13.52 -15.99
N TYR A 485 -24.60 14.47 -16.29
CA TYR A 485 -24.99 15.70 -16.99
C TYR A 485 -25.43 15.42 -18.43
N TYR A 486 -24.68 14.57 -19.14
CA TYR A 486 -25.00 14.16 -20.50
C TYR A 486 -26.39 13.51 -20.61
N LEU A 487 -26.70 12.57 -19.71
CA LEU A 487 -28.00 11.87 -19.66
C LEU A 487 -29.17 12.77 -19.27
N GLN A 488 -28.92 13.90 -18.60
CA GLN A 488 -29.93 14.91 -18.28
C GLN A 488 -30.15 15.94 -19.40
N GLY A 489 -29.41 15.88 -20.51
CA GLY A 489 -29.46 16.92 -21.54
C GLY A 489 -28.85 18.26 -21.11
N LEU A 490 -27.99 18.26 -20.07
CA LEU A 490 -27.31 19.46 -19.59
C LEU A 490 -25.97 19.64 -20.31
N ASP A 491 -26.03 19.94 -21.60
CA ASP A 491 -24.92 19.91 -22.57
C ASP A 491 -23.70 20.72 -22.13
N SER A 492 -23.89 21.98 -21.75
CA SER A 492 -22.78 22.85 -21.34
C SER A 492 -22.06 22.31 -20.10
N LYS A 493 -22.81 21.75 -19.13
CA LYS A 493 -22.24 21.14 -17.93
C LYS A 493 -21.54 19.82 -18.24
N ALA A 494 -22.10 19.02 -19.16
CA ALA A 494 -21.49 17.78 -19.62
C ALA A 494 -20.17 18.04 -20.35
N ALA A 495 -20.16 19.00 -21.30
CA ALA A 495 -18.98 19.39 -22.04
C ALA A 495 -17.86 19.89 -21.11
N ALA A 496 -18.20 20.79 -20.17
CA ALA A 496 -17.24 21.26 -19.16
C ALA A 496 -16.67 20.11 -18.31
N ALA A 497 -17.53 19.17 -17.88
CA ALA A 497 -17.09 18.01 -17.10
C ALA A 497 -16.20 17.04 -17.88
N PHE A 498 -16.49 16.77 -19.16
CA PHE A 498 -15.65 15.94 -20.02
C PHE A 498 -14.31 16.61 -20.37
N ASN A 499 -14.31 17.92 -20.68
CA ASN A 499 -13.08 18.69 -20.91
C ASN A 499 -12.17 18.64 -19.68
N LYS A 500 -12.73 18.80 -18.48
CA LYS A 500 -11.96 18.72 -17.23
C LYS A 500 -11.25 17.37 -17.06
N ILE A 501 -11.85 16.25 -17.49
CA ILE A 501 -11.19 14.93 -17.44
C ILE A 501 -9.96 14.90 -18.35
N ILE A 502 -10.07 15.49 -19.55
CA ILE A 502 -9.00 15.51 -20.54
C ILE A 502 -7.82 16.39 -20.10
N GLU A 503 -8.11 17.51 -19.43
CA GLU A 503 -7.13 18.47 -18.95
C GLU A 503 -6.45 18.03 -17.65
N SER A 504 -7.23 17.52 -16.69
CA SER A 504 -6.71 17.24 -15.34
C SER A 504 -6.02 15.89 -15.19
N ASP A 505 -6.26 14.94 -16.09
CA ASP A 505 -5.68 13.60 -16.01
C ASP A 505 -5.31 13.07 -17.41
N PRO A 506 -4.10 13.37 -17.90
CA PRO A 506 -3.61 12.92 -19.21
C PRO A 506 -3.59 11.40 -19.40
N HIS A 507 -3.65 10.61 -18.33
CA HIS A 507 -3.63 9.14 -18.39
C HIS A 507 -4.95 8.52 -17.90
N SER A 508 -6.01 9.30 -17.76
CA SER A 508 -7.32 8.77 -17.38
C SER A 508 -7.79 7.73 -18.41
N PRO A 509 -8.28 6.56 -17.96
CA PRO A 509 -8.87 5.56 -18.85
C PRO A 509 -10.13 6.07 -19.56
N TRP A 510 -10.70 7.18 -19.10
CA TRP A 510 -11.93 7.78 -19.64
C TRP A 510 -11.68 8.86 -20.71
N ARG A 511 -10.43 9.16 -21.07
CA ARG A 511 -10.14 10.20 -22.08
C ARG A 511 -10.76 9.88 -23.44
N ALA A 512 -10.67 8.63 -23.91
CA ALA A 512 -11.27 8.23 -25.17
C ALA A 512 -12.80 8.45 -25.16
N SER A 513 -13.46 8.04 -24.08
CA SER A 513 -14.90 8.26 -23.87
C SER A 513 -15.25 9.74 -23.75
N ALA A 514 -14.42 10.54 -23.09
CA ALA A 514 -14.63 11.98 -22.94
C ALA A 514 -14.55 12.70 -24.30
N TYR A 515 -13.52 12.41 -25.11
CA TYR A 515 -13.42 12.95 -26.47
C TYR A 515 -14.59 12.52 -27.34
N TYR A 516 -14.99 11.25 -27.28
CA TYR A 516 -16.16 10.75 -28.01
C TYR A 516 -17.43 11.53 -27.63
N HIS A 517 -17.73 11.64 -26.33
CA HIS A 517 -18.93 12.36 -25.86
C HIS A 517 -18.89 13.85 -26.17
N LEU A 518 -17.72 14.50 -26.15
CA LEU A 518 -17.59 15.88 -26.63
C LEU A 518 -17.92 15.99 -28.11
N GLY A 519 -17.48 15.03 -28.94
CA GLY A 519 -17.86 14.96 -30.35
C GLY A 519 -19.37 14.83 -30.53
N ILE A 520 -20.02 13.93 -29.79
CA ILE A 520 -21.48 13.75 -29.82
C ILE A 520 -22.21 15.01 -29.35
N LEU A 521 -21.75 15.66 -28.28
CA LEU A 521 -22.30 16.91 -27.77
C LEU A 521 -22.19 18.04 -28.79
N SER A 522 -21.06 18.18 -29.48
CA SER A 522 -20.89 19.19 -30.53
C SER A 522 -21.86 18.94 -31.69
N ILE A 523 -22.00 17.69 -32.15
CA ILE A 523 -22.95 17.33 -33.21
C ILE A 523 -24.40 17.62 -32.79
N ARG A 524 -24.75 17.28 -31.54
CA ARG A 524 -26.08 17.56 -30.98
C ARG A 524 -26.39 19.05 -30.95
N ASN A 525 -25.38 19.90 -30.75
CA ASN A 525 -25.48 21.35 -30.74
C ASN A 525 -25.21 21.98 -32.13
N HIS A 526 -25.37 21.21 -33.21
CA HIS A 526 -25.19 21.65 -34.61
C HIS A 526 -23.77 22.13 -34.99
N ASP A 527 -22.75 21.88 -34.17
CA ASP A 527 -21.34 22.13 -34.50
C ASP A 527 -20.67 20.86 -35.04
N LEU A 528 -20.90 20.60 -36.33
CA LEU A 528 -20.34 19.44 -37.04
C LEU A 528 -18.81 19.49 -37.13
N ASN A 529 -18.22 20.68 -37.23
CA ASN A 529 -16.78 20.86 -37.36
C ASN A 529 -16.05 20.43 -36.08
N SER A 530 -16.49 20.93 -34.92
CA SER A 530 -15.94 20.47 -33.63
C SER A 530 -16.25 19.00 -33.37
N GLY A 531 -17.45 18.54 -33.77
CA GLY A 531 -17.82 17.13 -33.72
C GLY A 531 -16.82 16.22 -34.42
N ARG A 532 -16.57 16.48 -35.71
CA ARG A 532 -15.59 15.75 -36.52
C ARG A 532 -14.19 15.85 -35.93
N ARG A 533 -13.79 17.03 -35.44
CA ARG A 533 -12.48 17.24 -34.80
C ARG A 533 -12.29 16.33 -33.58
N TYR A 534 -13.26 16.28 -32.67
CA TYR A 534 -13.15 15.45 -31.46
C TYR A 534 -13.18 13.95 -31.76
N LEU A 535 -14.03 13.49 -32.68
CA LEU A 535 -14.05 12.09 -33.09
C LEU A 535 -12.73 11.66 -33.74
N ASN A 536 -12.14 12.52 -34.58
CA ASN A 536 -10.80 12.29 -35.14
C ASN A 536 -9.70 12.27 -34.05
N MET A 537 -9.85 13.03 -32.96
CA MET A 537 -8.93 12.92 -31.81
C MET A 537 -9.02 11.55 -31.13
N VAL A 538 -10.21 10.93 -31.06
CA VAL A 538 -10.36 9.55 -30.56
C VAL A 538 -9.53 8.60 -31.42
N LEU A 539 -9.69 8.66 -32.74
CA LEU A 539 -8.95 7.79 -33.67
C LEU A 539 -7.45 8.00 -33.63
N LYS A 540 -7.00 9.26 -33.54
CA LYS A 540 -5.58 9.60 -33.51
C LYS A 540 -4.90 9.20 -32.20
N LYS A 541 -5.54 9.46 -31.05
CA LYS A 541 -4.92 9.26 -29.72
C LYS A 541 -5.20 7.88 -29.13
N PHE A 542 -6.31 7.26 -29.53
CA PHE A 542 -6.79 5.98 -29.01
C PHE A 542 -7.22 5.09 -30.18
N PRO A 543 -6.31 4.73 -31.11
CA PRO A 543 -6.66 4.02 -32.35
C PRO A 543 -7.25 2.62 -32.12
N ASN A 544 -7.04 2.06 -30.93
CA ASN A 544 -7.46 0.72 -30.58
C ASN A 544 -8.55 0.76 -29.49
N GLY A 545 -9.64 0.01 -29.71
CA GLY A 545 -10.69 -0.22 -28.74
C GLY A 545 -12.05 0.36 -29.12
N LYS A 546 -13.07 0.00 -28.35
CA LYS A 546 -14.49 0.26 -28.68
C LYS A 546 -14.83 1.72 -29.02
N MET A 547 -14.21 2.68 -28.32
CA MET A 547 -14.47 4.10 -28.58
C MET A 547 -13.93 4.56 -29.94
N ALA A 548 -12.85 3.95 -30.43
CA ALA A 548 -12.33 4.21 -31.76
C ALA A 548 -13.30 3.67 -32.81
N ASP A 549 -13.85 2.47 -32.58
CA ASP A 549 -14.85 1.86 -33.47
C ASP A 549 -16.12 2.72 -33.54
N TYR A 550 -16.66 3.12 -32.38
CA TYR A 550 -17.81 4.04 -32.33
C TYR A 550 -17.53 5.40 -32.99
N ALA A 551 -16.32 5.94 -32.85
CA ALA A 551 -15.95 7.18 -33.50
C ALA A 551 -15.90 7.03 -35.03
N LYS A 552 -15.39 5.91 -35.56
CA LYS A 552 -15.40 5.62 -37.00
C LYS A 552 -16.82 5.52 -37.55
N ASP A 553 -17.68 4.75 -36.88
CA ASP A 553 -19.06 4.56 -37.31
C ASP A 553 -19.81 5.90 -37.28
N LYS A 554 -19.61 6.71 -36.24
CA LYS A 554 -20.23 8.01 -36.16
C LYS A 554 -19.73 8.95 -37.26
N LEU A 555 -18.42 8.99 -37.53
CA LEU A 555 -17.85 9.81 -38.60
C LEU A 555 -18.38 9.42 -40.00
N ARG A 556 -18.66 8.14 -40.24
CA ARG A 556 -19.28 7.68 -41.51
C ARG A 556 -20.74 8.12 -41.67
N SER A 557 -21.44 8.36 -40.56
CA SER A 557 -22.84 8.80 -40.57
C SER A 557 -23.01 10.32 -40.73
N LEU A 558 -21.91 11.09 -40.67
CA LEU A 558 -21.88 12.55 -40.79
C LEU A 558 -21.43 12.96 -42.19
#